data_AF-A0A1G2YM37-F1
#
_entry.id   AF-A0A1G2YM37-F1
#
_cell.length_a   1.000
_cell.length_b   1.000
_cell.length_c   1.000
_cell.angle_alpha   90.00
_cell.angle_beta   90.00
_cell.angle_gamma   90.00
#
_symmetry.space_group_name_H-M   'P 1'
#
loop_
_entity.id
_entity.type
_entity.pdbx_description
1 polymer ?
#
loop_
_entity_poly.entity_id
_entity_poly.type
_entity_poly.pdbx_seq_one_letter_code
_entity_poly.pdbx_strand_id
1 'polypeptide(L)'
;MTQNTSNDELQIIDTIKNYIQERGGDYSSWSIGICQDIPDIVSVLYNANNKHWVYYKIPSLNIAKKVLNQCVNQLGMNTNHSAPCQDEGPCNVYAYRRMDANTC
;
A
#
# COMPACT_ATOMS: atom_id res chain seq x y z
N MET A 1 -9.83 25.85 -9.19
CA MET A 1 -8.56 25.58 -8.50
C MET A 1 -8.36 24.07 -8.55
N THR A 2 -7.53 23.56 -9.47
CA THR A 2 -7.50 22.12 -9.78
C THR A 2 -6.08 21.68 -10.15
N GLN A 3 -5.12 21.81 -9.23
CA GLN A 3 -3.71 21.46 -9.52
C GLN A 3 -2.88 20.83 -8.38
N ASN A 4 -3.47 20.34 -7.29
CA ASN A 4 -2.66 19.74 -6.20
C ASN A 4 -2.71 18.20 -6.08
N THR A 5 -3.62 17.50 -6.74
CA THR A 5 -3.79 16.06 -6.54
C THR A 5 -2.73 15.17 -7.19
N SER A 6 -2.02 15.66 -8.20
CA SER A 6 -0.99 14.88 -8.91
C SER A 6 0.33 14.75 -8.14
N ASN A 7 0.68 15.75 -7.32
CA ASN A 7 1.95 15.73 -6.58
C ASN A 7 1.87 14.78 -5.37
N ASP A 8 0.74 14.77 -4.66
CA ASP A 8 0.55 13.91 -3.49
C ASP A 8 0.63 12.42 -3.88
N GLU A 9 0.06 12.05 -5.02
CA GLU A 9 0.06 10.68 -5.53
C GLU A 9 1.49 10.18 -5.85
N LEU A 10 2.27 10.99 -6.57
CA LEU A 10 3.66 10.67 -6.93
C LEU A 10 4.55 10.61 -5.69
N GLN A 11 4.38 11.54 -4.75
CA GLN A 11 5.14 11.53 -3.48
C GLN A 11 4.88 10.26 -2.67
N ILE A 12 3.63 9.79 -2.60
CA ILE A 12 3.31 8.55 -1.88
C ILE A 12 3.97 7.35 -2.56
N ILE A 13 3.89 7.26 -3.89
CA ILE A 13 4.51 6.17 -4.66
C ILE A 13 6.03 6.16 -4.46
N ASP A 14 6.68 7.32 -4.55
CA ASP A 14 8.13 7.40 -4.34
C ASP A 14 8.52 7.08 -2.89
N THR A 15 7.70 7.45 -1.91
CA THR A 15 7.96 7.06 -0.51
C THR A 15 7.83 5.55 -0.32
N ILE A 16 6.81 4.92 -0.92
CA ILE A 16 6.66 3.45 -0.92
C ILE A 16 7.86 2.80 -1.60
N LYS A 17 8.31 3.31 -2.74
CA LYS A 17 9.47 2.79 -3.47
C LYS A 17 10.73 2.87 -2.63
N ASN A 18 11.03 4.03 -2.06
CA ASN A 18 12.20 4.23 -1.21
C ASN A 18 12.17 3.27 0.00
N TYR A 19 11.02 3.15 0.67
CA TYR A 19 10.87 2.23 1.80
C TYR A 19 11.14 0.76 1.44
N ILE A 20 10.65 0.31 0.28
CA ILE A 20 10.88 -1.05 -0.21
C ILE A 20 12.35 -1.28 -0.57
N GLN A 21 12.96 -0.31 -1.26
CA GLN A 21 14.35 -0.37 -1.70
C GLN A 21 15.33 -0.35 -0.53
N GLU A 22 15.13 0.50 0.47
CA GLU A 22 15.93 0.55 1.70
C GLU A 22 15.92 -0.78 2.47
N ARG A 23 14.86 -1.58 2.30
CA ARG A 23 14.70 -2.88 2.96
C ARG A 23 15.08 -4.07 2.08
N GLY A 24 15.78 -3.81 0.98
CA GLY A 24 16.35 -4.85 0.10
C GLY A 24 15.30 -5.78 -0.49
N GLY A 25 14.10 -5.27 -0.77
CA GLY A 25 13.00 -6.06 -1.31
C GLY A 25 12.84 -5.89 -2.82
N ASP A 26 12.67 -6.99 -3.54
CA ASP A 26 12.05 -6.96 -4.86
C ASP A 26 10.56 -6.60 -4.68
N TYR A 27 10.03 -5.67 -5.48
CA TYR A 27 8.63 -5.24 -5.43
C TYR A 27 7.66 -6.43 -5.57
N SER A 28 8.05 -7.47 -6.30
CA SER A 28 7.25 -8.69 -6.45
C SER A 28 7.03 -9.45 -5.13
N SER A 29 7.94 -9.32 -4.16
CA SER A 29 7.83 -9.89 -2.81
C SER A 29 6.92 -9.07 -1.88
N TRP A 30 6.39 -7.94 -2.35
CA TRP A 30 5.53 -7.08 -1.55
C TRP A 30 4.08 -7.17 -1.99
N SER A 31 3.21 -6.98 -0.99
CA SER A 31 1.80 -6.76 -1.19
C SER A 31 1.44 -5.31 -0.88
N ILE A 32 0.47 -4.79 -1.63
CA ILE A 32 -0.11 -3.47 -1.41
C ILE A 32 -1.63 -3.59 -1.33
N GLY A 33 -2.26 -2.75 -0.51
CA GLY A 33 -3.70 -2.69 -0.36
C GLY A 33 -4.17 -1.30 0.05
N ILE A 34 -5.49 -1.12 0.00
CA ILE A 34 -6.18 0.05 0.54
C ILE A 34 -7.11 -0.38 1.68
N CYS A 35 -7.30 0.47 2.67
CA CYS A 35 -8.31 0.27 3.72
C CYS A 35 -8.84 1.60 4.24
N GLN A 36 -9.99 1.58 4.89
CA GLN A 36 -10.52 2.77 5.56
C GLN A 36 -9.94 2.90 6.97
N ASP A 37 -9.84 1.77 7.68
CA ASP A 37 -9.48 1.72 9.09
C ASP A 37 -8.12 1.03 9.34
N ILE A 38 -7.32 1.61 10.23
CA ILE A 38 -6.02 1.07 10.66
C ILE A 38 -6.14 -0.28 11.39
N PRO A 39 -7.14 -0.50 12.29
CA PRO A 39 -7.35 -1.79 12.92
C PRO A 39 -7.43 -2.97 11.94
N ASP A 40 -8.06 -2.78 10.78
CA ASP A 40 -8.14 -3.80 9.73
C ASP A 40 -6.75 -4.16 9.22
N ILE A 41 -5.89 -3.16 9.00
CA ILE A 41 -4.49 -3.38 8.61
C ILE A 41 -3.76 -4.17 9.69
N VAL A 42 -3.93 -3.80 10.97
CA VAL A 42 -3.24 -4.49 12.08
C VAL A 42 -3.59 -5.97 12.09
N SER A 43 -4.84 -6.34 11.86
CA SER A 43 -5.25 -7.75 11.77
C SER A 43 -4.56 -8.49 10.61
N VAL A 44 -4.47 -7.85 9.43
CA VAL A 44 -3.80 -8.40 8.25
C VAL A 44 -2.30 -8.58 8.52
N LEU A 45 -1.67 -7.59 9.14
CA LEU A 45 -0.24 -7.60 9.44
C LEU A 45 0.14 -8.57 10.55
N TYR A 46 -0.72 -8.68 11.58
CA TYR A 46 -0.54 -9.61 12.68
C TYR A 46 -0.60 -11.05 12.17
N ASN A 47 -1.61 -11.36 11.35
CA ASN A 47 -1.71 -12.68 10.69
C ASN A 47 -0.55 -12.96 9.76
N ALA A 48 0.00 -11.92 9.12
CA ALA A 48 1.13 -12.07 8.23
C ALA A 48 2.48 -12.06 8.97
N ASN A 49 2.51 -11.90 10.30
CA ASN A 49 3.70 -11.85 11.15
C ASN A 49 4.83 -10.95 10.57
N ASN A 50 4.41 -9.85 9.93
CA ASN A 50 5.29 -9.06 9.09
C ASN A 50 5.98 -7.94 9.89
N LYS A 51 7.30 -8.05 10.03
CA LYS A 51 8.15 -6.98 10.59
C LYS A 51 8.39 -5.82 9.61
N HIS A 52 8.01 -5.99 8.34
CA HIS A 52 8.22 -5.01 7.28
C HIS A 52 6.91 -4.58 6.65
N TRP A 53 6.36 -3.48 7.14
CA TRP A 53 5.15 -2.87 6.62
C TRP A 53 5.19 -1.36 6.77
N VAL A 54 4.41 -0.67 5.96
CA VAL A 54 4.23 0.77 6.00
C VAL A 54 2.79 1.11 5.63
N TYR A 55 2.28 2.22 6.15
CA TYR A 55 0.98 2.75 5.77
C TYR A 55 1.04 4.26 5.60
N TYR A 56 0.18 4.78 4.74
CA TYR A 56 0.05 6.19 4.42
C TYR A 56 -1.42 6.57 4.42
N LYS A 57 -1.76 7.62 5.17
CA LYS A 57 -3.09 8.23 5.14
C LYS A 57 -3.25 9.02 3.86
N ILE A 58 -4.29 8.71 3.10
CA ILE A 58 -4.62 9.39 1.84
C ILE A 58 -5.99 10.06 2.00
N PRO A 59 -6.10 11.36 1.68
CA PRO A 59 -7.34 12.11 1.90
C PRO A 59 -8.48 11.71 0.96
N SER A 60 -8.21 10.92 -0.07
CA SER A 60 -9.20 10.53 -1.08
C SER A 60 -8.99 9.09 -1.55
N LEU A 61 -10.08 8.32 -1.57
CA LEU A 61 -10.14 6.99 -2.19
C LEU A 61 -9.66 6.98 -3.64
N ASN A 62 -9.93 8.03 -4.42
CA ASN A 62 -9.50 8.09 -5.81
C ASN A 62 -7.98 8.12 -5.94
N ILE A 63 -7.29 8.87 -5.07
CA ILE A 63 -5.82 8.89 -5.04
C ILE A 63 -5.30 7.52 -4.60
N ALA A 64 -5.88 6.93 -3.56
CA ALA A 64 -5.49 5.61 -3.06
C ALA A 64 -5.60 4.51 -4.13
N LYS A 65 -6.69 4.49 -4.91
CA LYS A 65 -6.88 3.56 -6.04
C LYS A 65 -5.82 3.73 -7.12
N LYS A 66 -5.44 4.98 -7.42
CA LYS A 66 -4.40 5.21 -8.44
C LYS A 66 -3.02 4.79 -7.94
N VAL A 67 -2.66 5.10 -6.69
CA VAL A 67 -1.42 4.59 -6.06
C VAL A 67 -1.39 3.06 -6.13
N LEU A 68 -2.47 2.40 -5.73
CA LEU A 68 -2.60 0.94 -5.81
C LEU A 68 -2.34 0.42 -7.23
N ASN A 69 -3.02 0.99 -8.22
CA ASN A 69 -2.88 0.61 -9.62
C ASN A 69 -1.47 0.83 -10.16
N GLN A 70 -0.81 1.94 -9.79
CA GLN A 70 0.56 2.20 -10.23
C GLN A 70 1.53 1.20 -9.62
N CYS A 71 1.44 0.93 -8.31
CA CYS A 71 2.28 -0.05 -7.64
C CYS A 71 2.10 -1.48 -8.20
N VAL A 72 0.87 -1.88 -8.53
CA VAL A 72 0.60 -3.20 -9.13
C VAL A 72 1.11 -3.26 -10.57
N ASN A 73 0.69 -2.31 -11.41
CA ASN A 73 0.95 -2.40 -12.85
C ASN A 73 2.37 -1.97 -13.26
N GLN A 74 2.99 -1.03 -12.53
CA GLN A 74 4.32 -0.51 -12.87
C GLN A 74 5.43 -1.14 -12.04
N LEU A 75 5.19 -1.42 -10.75
CA LEU A 75 6.20 -1.99 -9.86
C LEU A 75 6.07 -3.52 -9.74
N GLY A 76 4.95 -4.13 -10.18
CA GLY A 76 4.75 -5.57 -10.09
C GLY A 76 4.42 -6.07 -8.69
N MET A 77 3.95 -5.19 -7.79
CA MET A 77 3.51 -5.58 -6.46
C MET A 77 2.23 -6.41 -6.52
N ASN A 78 2.03 -7.30 -5.55
CA ASN A 78 0.80 -8.07 -5.46
C ASN A 78 -0.30 -7.28 -4.74
N THR A 79 -1.51 -7.30 -5.26
CA THR A 79 -2.67 -6.80 -4.50
C THR A 79 -3.23 -7.94 -3.67
N ASN A 80 -3.28 -7.77 -2.35
CA ASN A 80 -4.02 -8.68 -1.48
C ASN A 80 -5.29 -7.97 -1.07
N HIS A 81 -6.43 -8.61 -1.32
CA HIS A 81 -7.78 -8.08 -1.18
C HIS A 81 -7.90 -6.97 -0.14
N SER A 82 -8.09 -5.75 -0.63
CA SER A 82 -8.47 -4.59 0.16
C SER A 82 -9.90 -4.77 0.66
N ALA A 83 -10.12 -4.63 1.96
CA ALA A 83 -11.45 -4.30 2.46
C ALA A 83 -11.92 -3.08 1.66
N PRO A 84 -13.09 -3.14 1.00
CA PRO A 84 -13.51 -2.05 0.13
C PRO A 84 -13.62 -0.81 0.99
N CYS A 85 -12.81 0.22 0.71
CA CYS A 85 -13.20 1.58 1.05
C CYS A 85 -14.53 1.83 0.33
N GLN A 86 -15.65 1.77 1.07
CA GLN A 86 -16.99 1.86 0.49
C GLN A 86 -17.39 3.30 0.19
N ASP A 87 -16.77 4.27 0.87
CA ASP A 87 -17.09 5.69 0.76
C ASP A 87 -15.99 6.51 0.07
N GLU A 88 -16.35 7.66 -0.51
CA GLU A 88 -15.43 8.66 -1.08
C GLU A 88 -14.55 9.38 -0.04
N GLY A 89 -14.43 8.80 1.16
CA GLY A 89 -13.70 9.34 2.30
C GLY A 89 -12.19 9.12 2.25
N PRO A 90 -11.49 9.53 3.32
CA PRO A 90 -10.08 9.22 3.50
C PRO A 90 -9.86 7.72 3.58
N CYS A 91 -8.82 7.25 2.90
CA CYS A 91 -8.38 5.85 2.90
C CYS A 91 -6.89 5.78 3.14
N ASN A 92 -6.42 4.65 3.63
CA ASN A 92 -5.02 4.37 3.82
C ASN A 92 -4.53 3.46 2.70
N VAL A 93 -3.35 3.73 2.18
CA VAL A 93 -2.58 2.74 1.41
C VAL A 93 -1.60 2.09 2.36
N TYR A 94 -1.52 0.77 2.32
CA TYR A 94 -0.55 0.03 3.10
C TYR A 94 0.22 -0.94 2.21
N ALA A 95 1.49 -1.14 2.52
CA ALA A 95 2.34 -2.10 1.86
C ALA A 95 3.06 -2.95 2.89
N TYR A 96 3.22 -4.24 2.61
CA TYR A 96 3.95 -5.16 3.48
C TYR A 96 4.73 -6.17 2.64
N ARG A 97 5.89 -6.58 3.14
CA ARG A 97 6.67 -7.65 2.53
C ARG A 97 5.96 -8.96 2.86
N ARG A 98 5.65 -9.79 1.86
CA ARG A 98 5.16 -11.15 2.10
C ARG A 98 6.32 -11.98 2.62
N MET A 99 6.10 -12.76 3.67
CA MET A 99 7.02 -13.84 3.99
C MET A 99 6.81 -14.97 2.98
N ASP A 100 7.90 -15.46 2.40
CA ASP A 100 7.85 -16.60 1.51
C ASP A 100 7.29 -17.79 2.29
N ALA A 101 6.26 -18.44 1.75
CA ALA A 101 5.61 -19.60 2.37
C ALA A 101 6.55 -20.81 2.55
N ASN A 102 7.80 -20.73 2.07
CA ASN A 102 8.81 -21.78 2.10
C ASN A 102 9.84 -21.64 3.23
N THR A 103 9.68 -20.68 4.14
CA THR A 103 10.50 -20.59 5.36
C THR A 103 9.68 -20.97 6.58
N CYS A 104 9.41 -22.27 6.72
CA CYS A 104 9.05 -22.95 7.97
C CYS A 104 9.86 -24.24 8.08
#